data_AF-A0A4X2M8Z4-F1
#
_entry.id   AF-A0A4X2M8Z4-F1
#
_cell.length_a   1.000
_cell.length_b   1.000
_cell.length_c   1.000
_cell.angle_alpha   90.00
_cell.angle_beta   90.00
_cell.angle_gamma   90.00
#
_symmetry.space_group_name_H-M   'P 1'
#
loop_
_entity.id
_entity.type
_entity.pdbx_description
1 polymer ?
#
loop_
_entity_poly.entity_id
_entity_poly.type
_entity_poly.pdbx_seq_one_letter_code
_entity_poly.pdbx_strand_id
1 'polypeptide(L)'
;MEIEVRRGRMQPIEFHKRKADMLESLAFGIDDGKTRTSGIIEALCRHYQNDTREVRRVWLSAGVDHFYSSLGDKGWGCGYRNFQMLLSSLLRNDSYKDCLKDMSIPCIPKIQSMIEDAWKEGFDPQGASQLNNRLQGTRAWIGACEIYSLLTSLRLKCRIIDFHKSTGPLGTHPRLFEWVLNYYSSGREGGPKVVCSSKPPIYLQHQGHSRTIIGIEERKNRTLCLLIFDPGCPSREMQKLLKQEVEVTSLKQLWRFVGNLKHKQYQIVTVEGVLSSEEKVARMKASQIFTAERIP
;
A
#
# COMPACT_ATOMS: atom_id res chain seq x y z
N MET A 1 20.67 3.81 -14.91
CA MET A 1 21.28 5.13 -15.11
C MET A 1 22.32 5.09 -16.23
N GLU A 2 23.23 4.10 -16.28
CA GLU A 2 24.21 3.95 -17.37
C GLU A 2 23.59 3.92 -18.79
N ILE A 3 22.43 3.26 -18.96
CA ILE A 3 21.69 3.26 -20.22
C ILE A 3 21.26 4.69 -20.63
N GLU A 4 20.88 5.54 -19.67
CA GLU A 4 20.45 6.92 -19.97
C GLU A 4 21.65 7.80 -20.35
N VAL A 5 22.83 7.56 -19.76
CA VAL A 5 24.09 8.21 -20.17
C VAL A 5 24.46 7.80 -21.60
N ARG A 6 24.46 6.49 -21.90
CA ARG A 6 24.76 5.97 -23.25
C ARG A 6 23.81 6.50 -24.33
N ARG A 7 22.57 6.83 -23.95
CA ARG A 7 21.54 7.39 -24.84
C ARG A 7 21.57 8.92 -24.93
N GLY A 8 22.53 9.59 -24.29
CA GLY A 8 22.64 11.05 -24.29
C GLY A 8 21.54 11.78 -23.51
N ARG A 9 20.76 11.07 -22.68
CA ARG A 9 19.65 11.64 -21.90
C ARG A 9 20.05 12.02 -20.46
N MET A 10 21.29 11.73 -20.06
CA MET A 10 21.86 12.03 -18.75
C MET A 10 23.33 12.36 -18.92
N GLN A 11 23.78 13.44 -18.28
CA GLN A 11 25.20 13.81 -18.30
C GLN A 11 26.02 12.92 -17.35
N PRO A 12 27.29 12.58 -17.65
CA PRO A 12 28.13 11.76 -16.76
C PRO A 12 28.26 12.34 -15.34
N ILE A 13 28.37 13.66 -15.21
CA ILE A 13 28.43 14.32 -13.89
C ILE A 13 27.14 14.11 -13.09
N GLU A 14 26.00 14.14 -13.77
CA GLU A 14 24.69 13.87 -13.17
C GLU A 14 24.59 12.40 -12.70
N PHE A 15 25.13 11.46 -13.47
CA PHE A 15 25.21 10.06 -13.08
C PHE A 15 25.99 9.88 -11.77
N HIS A 16 27.17 10.49 -11.64
CA HIS A 16 27.98 10.39 -10.43
C HIS A 16 27.27 10.99 -9.20
N LYS A 17 26.63 12.16 -9.36
CA LYS A 17 25.84 12.78 -8.29
C LYS A 17 24.70 11.87 -7.85
N ARG A 18 23.87 11.39 -8.80
CA ARG A 18 22.75 10.48 -8.47
C ARG A 18 23.22 9.16 -7.83
N LYS A 19 24.39 8.65 -8.24
CA LYS A 19 25.00 7.46 -7.63
C LYS A 19 25.42 7.74 -6.18
N ALA A 20 26.01 8.90 -5.89
CA ALA A 20 26.39 9.28 -4.53
C ALA A 20 25.16 9.40 -3.62
N ASP A 21 24.13 10.17 -4.02
CA ASP A 21 22.87 10.29 -3.27
C ASP A 21 22.23 8.91 -2.97
N MET A 22 22.26 8.02 -3.98
CA MET A 22 21.72 6.67 -3.85
C MET A 22 22.51 5.86 -2.82
N LEU A 23 23.85 5.90 -2.86
CA LEU A 23 24.69 5.18 -1.91
C LEU A 23 24.48 5.67 -0.47
N GLU A 24 24.32 6.98 -0.28
CA GLU A 24 24.00 7.57 1.02
C GLU A 24 22.65 7.08 1.54
N SER A 25 21.60 7.12 0.71
CA SER A 25 20.26 6.64 1.06
C SER A 25 20.26 5.15 1.42
N LEU A 26 21.05 4.35 0.72
CA LEU A 26 21.24 2.93 1.02
C LEU A 26 21.99 2.72 2.34
N ALA A 27 23.01 3.52 2.64
CA ALA A 27 23.77 3.43 3.89
C ALA A 27 22.91 3.76 5.12
N PHE A 28 22.03 4.76 5.04
CA PHE A 28 21.09 5.08 6.11
C PHE A 28 19.86 4.16 6.13
N GLY A 29 19.60 3.43 5.05
CA GLY A 29 18.41 2.59 4.91
C GLY A 29 17.11 3.39 4.72
N ILE A 30 17.21 4.66 4.31
CA ILE A 30 16.07 5.59 4.18
C ILE A 30 15.74 5.78 2.70
N ASP A 31 14.46 5.79 2.35
CA ASP A 31 14.03 6.11 0.99
C ASP A 31 14.34 7.59 0.66
N ASP A 32 14.90 7.84 -0.52
CA ASP A 32 15.32 9.18 -0.93
C ASP A 32 14.15 10.14 -1.23
N GLY A 33 12.91 9.62 -1.22
CA GLY A 33 11.70 10.40 -1.43
C GLY A 33 11.52 10.92 -2.84
N LYS A 34 12.42 10.61 -3.79
CA LYS A 34 12.34 11.13 -5.18
C LYS A 34 11.11 10.61 -5.93
N THR A 35 10.52 9.50 -5.47
CA THR A 35 9.30 8.93 -6.03
C THR A 35 8.04 9.18 -5.20
N ARG A 36 8.14 10.03 -4.17
CA ARG A 36 7.03 10.34 -3.26
C ARG A 36 6.13 11.44 -3.81
N THR A 37 4.82 11.31 -3.63
CA THR A 37 3.82 12.37 -3.85
C THR A 37 2.88 12.46 -2.65
N SER A 38 2.85 13.62 -1.99
CA SER A 38 2.10 13.88 -0.76
C SER A 38 0.87 14.76 -1.01
N GLY A 39 -0.08 14.80 -0.07
CA GLY A 39 -1.22 15.73 -0.08
C GLY A 39 -2.44 15.27 -0.89
N ILE A 40 -2.42 14.04 -1.40
CA ILE A 40 -3.46 13.53 -2.32
C ILE A 40 -4.78 13.28 -1.58
N ILE A 41 -4.74 12.77 -0.35
CA ILE A 41 -5.96 12.53 0.45
C ILE A 41 -6.68 13.85 0.75
N GLU A 42 -5.93 14.89 1.09
CA GLU A 42 -6.41 16.24 1.35
C GLU A 42 -6.98 16.88 0.08
N ALA A 43 -6.33 16.67 -1.07
CA ALA A 43 -6.86 17.11 -2.36
C ALA A 43 -8.17 16.40 -2.73
N LEU A 44 -8.25 15.08 -2.53
CA LEU A 44 -9.48 14.31 -2.74
C LEU A 44 -10.60 14.76 -1.79
N CYS A 45 -10.29 15.03 -0.53
CA CYS A 45 -11.25 15.56 0.44
C CYS A 45 -11.88 16.87 -0.07
N ARG A 46 -11.05 17.83 -0.48
CA ARG A 46 -11.52 19.09 -1.10
C ARG A 46 -12.35 18.84 -2.35
N HIS A 47 -11.91 17.93 -3.22
CA HIS A 47 -12.63 17.59 -4.44
C HIS A 47 -14.04 17.05 -4.16
N TYR A 48 -14.19 16.10 -3.23
CA TYR A 48 -15.51 15.52 -2.95
C TYR A 48 -16.43 16.42 -2.12
N GLN A 49 -15.86 17.38 -1.37
CA GLN A 49 -16.62 18.43 -0.68
C GLN A 49 -17.27 19.37 -1.69
N ASN A 50 -16.60 19.65 -2.81
CA ASN A 50 -17.19 20.34 -3.96
C ASN A 50 -18.23 19.44 -4.67
N ASP A 51 -19.11 20.01 -5.51
CA ASP A 51 -20.30 19.33 -6.04
C ASP A 51 -19.98 18.16 -7.01
N THR A 52 -19.65 16.99 -6.45
CA THR A 52 -19.58 15.71 -7.14
C THR A 52 -20.96 15.05 -7.16
N ARG A 53 -21.73 15.27 -8.25
CA ARG A 53 -23.15 14.92 -8.33
C ARG A 53 -23.47 13.42 -8.29
N GLU A 54 -22.56 12.55 -8.69
CA GLU A 54 -22.79 11.09 -8.76
C GLU A 54 -22.50 10.35 -7.44
N VAL A 55 -21.67 10.95 -6.57
CA VAL A 55 -21.19 10.33 -5.33
C VAL A 55 -22.19 10.60 -4.21
N ARG A 56 -22.74 9.54 -3.62
CA ARG A 56 -23.63 9.62 -2.45
C ARG A 56 -22.81 9.86 -1.19
N ARG A 57 -21.75 9.07 -1.02
CA ARG A 57 -20.80 9.17 0.09
C ARG A 57 -19.44 8.66 -0.34
N VAL A 58 -18.38 9.21 0.24
CA VAL A 58 -17.02 8.71 0.10
C VAL A 58 -16.36 8.60 1.47
N TRP A 59 -15.60 7.53 1.66
CA TRP A 59 -14.75 7.33 2.82
C TRP A 59 -13.31 7.24 2.36
N LEU A 60 -12.44 8.06 2.95
CA LEU A 60 -11.01 8.11 2.69
C LEU A 60 -10.25 7.58 3.91
N SER A 61 -9.10 6.98 3.67
CA SER A 61 -8.13 6.64 4.71
C SER A 61 -7.61 7.90 5.42
N ALA A 62 -6.82 7.69 6.47
CA ALA A 62 -5.91 8.71 6.96
C ALA A 62 -4.97 9.21 5.84
N GLY A 63 -4.23 10.30 6.08
CA GLY A 63 -3.27 10.82 5.12
C GLY A 63 -2.26 9.75 4.67
N VAL A 64 -2.01 9.68 3.36
CA VAL A 64 -1.14 8.68 2.72
C VAL A 64 -0.27 9.38 1.70
N ASP A 65 1.03 9.10 1.73
CA ASP A 65 1.93 9.43 0.64
C ASP A 65 1.88 8.34 -0.42
N HIS A 66 1.84 8.74 -1.69
CA HIS A 66 2.02 7.83 -2.80
C HIS A 66 3.52 7.63 -3.08
N PHE A 67 3.92 6.39 -3.36
CA PHE A 67 5.28 6.04 -3.79
C PHE A 67 5.20 5.23 -5.08
N TYR A 68 5.94 5.65 -6.10
CA TYR A 68 6.07 4.91 -7.35
C TYR A 68 7.44 4.25 -7.50
N SER A 69 7.54 3.27 -8.41
CA SER A 69 8.82 2.59 -8.65
C SER A 69 9.87 3.49 -9.31
N SER A 70 11.05 3.52 -8.71
CA SER A 70 12.24 4.14 -9.28
C SER A 70 12.82 3.29 -10.42
N LEU A 71 13.93 3.74 -11.03
CA LEU A 71 14.67 2.91 -11.99
C LEU A 71 15.22 1.61 -11.38
N GLY A 72 15.46 1.56 -10.06
CA GLY A 72 16.01 0.38 -9.38
C GLY A 72 14.99 -0.74 -9.18
N ASP A 73 13.72 -0.39 -9.02
CA ASP A 73 12.66 -1.32 -8.62
C ASP A 73 11.50 -1.46 -9.62
N LYS A 74 11.54 -0.71 -10.73
CA LYS A 74 10.54 -0.83 -11.80
C LYS A 74 10.44 -2.27 -12.29
N GLY A 75 9.22 -2.80 -12.27
CA GLY A 75 8.88 -4.16 -12.72
C GLY A 75 8.83 -5.21 -11.61
N TRP A 76 9.21 -4.89 -10.38
CA TRP A 76 9.19 -5.86 -9.27
C TRP A 76 8.93 -5.24 -7.88
N GLY A 77 9.09 -3.93 -7.73
CA GLY A 77 9.03 -3.23 -6.44
C GLY A 77 7.63 -3.02 -5.86
N CYS A 78 6.55 -3.47 -6.51
CA CYS A 78 5.19 -3.09 -6.14
C CYS A 78 4.85 -3.38 -4.67
N GLY A 79 5.17 -4.57 -4.15
CA GLY A 79 4.90 -4.93 -2.76
C GLY A 79 5.59 -4.00 -1.76
N TYR A 80 6.86 -3.68 -2.01
CA TYR A 80 7.64 -2.78 -1.17
C TYR A 80 7.13 -1.33 -1.23
N ARG A 81 6.72 -0.85 -2.42
CA ARG A 81 6.14 0.50 -2.55
C ARG A 81 4.78 0.62 -1.87
N ASN A 82 3.95 -0.42 -1.94
CA ASN A 82 2.69 -0.46 -1.19
C ASN A 82 2.92 -0.54 0.33
N PHE A 83 3.97 -1.21 0.80
CA PHE A 83 4.39 -1.12 2.20
C PHE A 83 4.76 0.32 2.59
N GLN A 84 5.56 1.02 1.78
CA GLN A 84 5.91 2.43 2.03
C GLN A 84 4.67 3.33 2.10
N MET A 85 3.69 3.13 1.19
CA MET A 85 2.43 3.87 1.22
C MET A 85 1.66 3.60 2.52
N LEU A 86 1.50 2.33 2.91
CA LEU A 86 0.86 1.96 4.18
C LEU A 86 1.58 2.58 5.38
N LEU A 87 2.90 2.40 5.47
CA LEU A 87 3.72 2.91 6.56
C LEU A 87 3.67 4.44 6.66
N SER A 88 3.62 5.16 5.54
CA SER A 88 3.49 6.63 5.55
C SER A 88 2.24 7.12 6.27
N SER A 89 1.16 6.33 6.24
CA SER A 89 -0.07 6.62 6.97
C SER A 89 0.07 6.32 8.46
N LEU A 90 0.70 5.20 8.79
CA LEU A 90 0.92 4.78 10.17
C LEU A 90 1.83 5.74 10.92
N LEU A 91 2.90 6.24 10.28
CA LEU A 91 3.82 7.22 10.86
C LEU A 91 3.16 8.57 11.19
N ARG A 92 2.00 8.88 10.60
CA ARG A 92 1.23 10.09 10.89
C ARG A 92 0.16 9.90 11.96
N ASN A 93 -0.05 8.67 12.42
CA ASN A 93 -1.10 8.35 13.36
C ASN A 93 -0.49 8.04 14.73
N ASP A 94 -0.82 8.89 15.71
CA ASP A 94 -0.28 8.83 17.07
C ASP A 94 -0.50 7.48 17.76
N SER A 95 -1.51 6.72 17.35
CA SER A 95 -1.79 5.37 17.87
C SER A 95 -0.65 4.37 17.63
N TYR A 96 0.24 4.64 16.67
CA TYR A 96 1.37 3.76 16.31
C TYR A 96 2.74 4.36 16.67
N LYS A 97 2.76 5.53 17.29
CA LYS A 97 4.00 6.30 17.55
C LYS A 97 5.01 5.51 18.39
N ASP A 98 4.54 4.75 19.38
CA ASP A 98 5.40 3.99 20.28
C ASP A 98 6.10 2.82 19.57
N CYS A 99 5.37 2.08 18.73
CA CYS A 99 5.95 0.93 18.01
C CYS A 99 6.75 1.34 16.77
N LEU A 100 6.51 2.54 16.23
CA LEU A 100 7.21 3.09 15.06
C LEU A 100 8.14 4.25 15.42
N LYS A 101 8.55 4.34 16.68
CA LYS A 101 9.41 5.41 17.18
C LYS A 101 10.70 5.46 16.36
N ASP A 102 11.10 6.67 15.98
CA ASP A 102 12.32 6.96 15.20
C ASP A 102 12.38 6.28 13.82
N MET A 103 11.25 5.72 13.35
CA MET A 103 11.16 5.09 12.03
C MET A 103 10.91 6.15 10.95
N SER A 104 11.82 6.19 9.97
CA SER A 104 11.60 6.85 8.68
C SER A 104 11.06 5.86 7.65
N ILE A 105 10.61 6.35 6.49
CA ILE A 105 10.27 5.46 5.37
C ILE A 105 11.54 4.74 4.91
N PRO A 106 11.61 3.40 5.01
CA PRO A 106 12.80 2.66 4.63
C PRO A 106 12.92 2.55 3.11
N CYS A 107 14.15 2.54 2.59
CA CYS A 107 14.40 2.20 1.19
C CYS A 107 14.13 0.70 0.93
N ILE A 108 13.95 0.30 -0.33
CA ILE A 108 13.61 -1.10 -0.67
C ILE A 108 14.61 -2.11 -0.10
N PRO A 109 15.94 -1.94 -0.22
CA PRO A 109 16.89 -2.86 0.39
C PRO A 109 16.77 -2.94 1.92
N LYS A 110 16.41 -1.84 2.59
CA LYS A 110 16.12 -1.87 4.02
C LYS A 110 14.84 -2.65 4.33
N ILE A 111 13.78 -2.51 3.53
CA ILE A 111 12.57 -3.32 3.67
C ILE A 111 12.89 -4.82 3.49
N GLN A 112 13.72 -5.17 2.50
CA GLN A 112 14.20 -6.53 2.30
C GLN A 112 14.91 -7.07 3.56
N SER A 113 15.83 -6.29 4.14
CA SER A 113 16.49 -6.63 5.40
C SER A 113 15.50 -6.80 6.55
N MET A 114 14.50 -5.92 6.68
CA MET A 114 13.52 -6.00 7.78
C MET A 114 12.63 -7.25 7.68
N ILE A 115 12.29 -7.69 6.46
CA ILE A 115 11.58 -8.95 6.24
C ILE A 115 12.47 -10.13 6.61
N GLU A 116 13.75 -10.12 6.19
CA GLU A 116 14.71 -11.15 6.59
C GLU A 116 14.90 -11.19 8.12
N ASP A 117 14.89 -10.04 8.80
CA ASP A 117 14.98 -9.98 10.25
C ASP A 117 13.73 -10.57 10.92
N ALA A 118 12.53 -10.34 10.36
CA ALA A 118 11.32 -11.02 10.81
C ALA A 118 11.42 -12.56 10.63
N TRP A 119 12.00 -13.03 9.53
CA TRP A 119 12.24 -14.47 9.35
C TRP A 119 13.23 -15.03 10.37
N LYS A 120 14.32 -14.29 10.68
CA LYS A 120 15.28 -14.67 11.72
C LYS A 120 14.66 -14.70 13.12
N GLU A 121 13.70 -13.81 13.40
CA GLU A 121 12.91 -13.87 14.63
C GLU A 121 12.03 -15.12 14.70
N GLY A 122 11.71 -15.71 13.54
CA GLY A 122 10.96 -16.96 13.41
C GLY A 122 9.64 -16.82 12.67
N PHE A 123 9.30 -15.66 12.11
CA PHE A 123 8.05 -15.52 11.35
C PHE A 123 8.10 -16.31 10.03
N ASP A 124 7.03 -17.06 9.73
CA ASP A 124 6.77 -17.67 8.41
C ASP A 124 7.99 -18.34 7.75
N PRO A 125 8.54 -19.42 8.35
CA PRO A 125 9.69 -20.12 7.78
C PRO A 125 9.39 -20.75 6.42
N GLN A 126 8.12 -21.09 6.14
CA GLN A 126 7.72 -21.62 4.84
C GLN A 126 7.79 -20.54 3.75
N GLY A 127 7.24 -19.34 4.01
CA GLY A 127 7.36 -18.20 3.11
C GLY A 127 8.82 -17.77 2.89
N ALA A 128 9.62 -17.77 3.96
CA ALA A 128 11.07 -17.54 3.86
C ALA A 128 11.74 -18.56 2.91
N SER A 129 11.45 -19.86 3.07
CA SER A 129 12.00 -20.90 2.20
C SER A 129 11.56 -20.76 0.74
N GLN A 130 10.33 -20.31 0.47
CA GLN A 130 9.84 -20.07 -0.91
C GLN A 130 10.64 -18.96 -1.62
N LEU A 131 11.24 -18.06 -0.84
CA LEU A 131 12.08 -16.95 -1.31
C LEU A 131 13.58 -17.21 -1.05
N ASN A 132 13.97 -18.48 -0.93
CA ASN A 132 15.35 -18.92 -0.69
C ASN A 132 16.00 -18.30 0.56
N ASN A 133 15.18 -17.92 1.56
CA ASN A 133 15.58 -17.26 2.80
C ASN A 133 16.41 -15.97 2.57
N ARG A 134 16.20 -15.30 1.43
CA ARG A 134 16.98 -14.11 1.06
C ARG A 134 16.22 -13.18 0.13
N LEU A 135 16.16 -11.90 0.51
CA LEU A 135 15.63 -10.80 -0.28
C LEU A 135 16.71 -9.78 -0.66
N GLN A 136 17.64 -9.46 0.25
CA GLN A 136 18.65 -8.44 0.00
C GLN A 136 19.53 -8.78 -1.21
N GLY A 137 19.64 -7.82 -2.12
CA GLY A 137 20.36 -7.99 -3.39
C GLY A 137 19.59 -8.77 -4.45
N THR A 138 18.31 -9.07 -4.22
CA THR A 138 17.42 -9.72 -5.19
C THR A 138 16.37 -8.75 -5.72
N ARG A 139 15.63 -9.20 -6.74
CA ARG A 139 14.43 -8.54 -7.27
C ARG A 139 13.16 -9.34 -6.95
N ALA A 140 13.18 -10.09 -5.84
CA ALA A 140 12.10 -10.99 -5.47
C ALA A 140 10.79 -10.23 -5.30
N TRP A 141 9.73 -10.80 -5.88
CA TRP A 141 8.36 -10.34 -5.66
C TRP A 141 7.92 -10.80 -4.28
N ILE A 142 7.27 -9.90 -3.54
CA ILE A 142 6.69 -10.19 -2.23
C ILE A 142 5.17 -10.02 -2.29
N GLY A 143 4.47 -10.70 -1.39
CA GLY A 143 3.02 -10.69 -1.29
C GLY A 143 2.53 -10.26 0.09
N ALA A 144 1.26 -10.56 0.36
CA ALA A 144 0.62 -10.23 1.63
C ALA A 144 1.30 -10.90 2.84
N CYS A 145 1.89 -12.09 2.68
CA CYS A 145 2.55 -12.85 3.75
C CYS A 145 3.79 -12.13 4.28
N GLU A 146 4.72 -11.70 3.42
CA GLU A 146 5.90 -10.92 3.83
C GLU A 146 5.50 -9.60 4.49
N ILE A 147 4.46 -8.95 3.96
CA ILE A 147 3.92 -7.70 4.53
C ILE A 147 3.35 -7.94 5.93
N TYR A 148 2.61 -9.04 6.13
CA TYR A 148 2.10 -9.41 7.45
C TYR A 148 3.23 -9.72 8.43
N SER A 149 4.23 -10.50 8.02
CA SER A 149 5.38 -10.84 8.87
C SER A 149 6.16 -9.59 9.28
N LEU A 150 6.39 -8.67 8.34
CA LEU A 150 7.04 -7.39 8.60
C LEU A 150 6.23 -6.48 9.54
N LEU A 151 4.93 -6.29 9.29
CA LEU A 151 4.10 -5.45 10.16
C LEU A 151 4.02 -6.04 11.57
N THR A 152 3.86 -7.36 11.68
CA THR A 152 3.75 -8.04 12.97
C THR A 152 5.06 -8.01 13.75
N SER A 153 6.22 -8.12 13.09
CA SER A 153 7.52 -7.98 13.76
C SER A 153 7.72 -6.58 14.34
N LEU A 154 7.14 -5.56 13.70
CA LEU A 154 7.08 -4.17 14.19
C LEU A 154 5.98 -3.92 15.25
N ARG A 155 5.37 -4.99 15.80
CA ARG A 155 4.26 -4.91 16.78
C ARG A 155 3.00 -4.23 16.24
N LEU A 156 2.80 -4.19 14.93
CA LEU A 156 1.54 -3.73 14.35
C LEU A 156 0.56 -4.90 14.29
N LYS A 157 -0.65 -4.69 14.83
CA LYS A 157 -1.73 -5.66 14.75
C LYS A 157 -2.31 -5.58 13.35
N CYS A 158 -2.01 -6.57 12.51
CA CYS A 158 -2.57 -6.67 11.17
C CYS A 158 -3.23 -8.02 10.91
N ARG A 159 -3.99 -8.15 9.83
CA ARG A 159 -4.50 -9.45 9.36
C ARG A 159 -4.56 -9.51 7.84
N ILE A 160 -4.55 -10.73 7.32
CA ILE A 160 -4.76 -11.03 5.91
C ILE A 160 -6.18 -11.57 5.74
N ILE A 161 -6.89 -11.03 4.75
CA ILE A 161 -8.14 -11.60 4.24
C ILE A 161 -7.92 -12.06 2.81
N ASP A 162 -8.25 -13.31 2.54
CA ASP A 162 -8.05 -13.99 1.27
C ASP A 162 -9.38 -14.19 0.53
N PHE A 163 -9.62 -13.34 -0.46
CA PHE A 163 -10.71 -13.48 -1.44
C PHE A 163 -10.28 -14.45 -2.54
N HIS A 164 -10.25 -15.75 -2.22
CA HIS A 164 -9.63 -16.78 -3.06
C HIS A 164 -10.42 -17.16 -4.32
N LYS A 165 -11.66 -16.68 -4.47
CA LYS A 165 -12.46 -16.84 -5.69
C LYS A 165 -13.43 -15.67 -5.85
N SER A 166 -13.82 -15.38 -7.09
CA SER A 166 -14.85 -14.39 -7.39
C SER A 166 -16.19 -14.76 -6.75
N THR A 167 -16.90 -13.76 -6.23
CA THR A 167 -18.18 -13.94 -5.50
C THR A 167 -19.36 -13.30 -6.22
N GLY A 168 -19.18 -12.82 -7.44
CA GLY A 168 -20.22 -12.15 -8.22
C GLY A 168 -20.20 -12.54 -9.70
N PRO A 169 -21.19 -12.06 -10.48
CA PRO A 169 -21.30 -12.36 -11.89
C PRO A 169 -20.05 -11.93 -12.67
N LEU A 170 -19.76 -12.62 -13.78
CA LEU A 170 -18.69 -12.27 -14.71
C LEU A 170 -17.29 -12.16 -14.05
N GLY A 171 -17.05 -12.96 -13.00
CA GLY A 171 -15.77 -13.02 -12.28
C GLY A 171 -15.52 -11.83 -11.35
N THR A 172 -16.56 -11.13 -10.92
CA THR A 172 -16.44 -9.96 -10.03
C THR A 172 -16.31 -10.35 -8.56
N HIS A 173 -15.83 -9.42 -7.73
CA HIS A 173 -15.57 -9.61 -6.29
C HIS A 173 -16.41 -8.67 -5.39
N PRO A 174 -17.75 -8.76 -5.37
CA PRO A 174 -18.57 -7.89 -4.53
C PRO A 174 -18.25 -8.01 -3.03
N ARG A 175 -17.89 -9.20 -2.53
CA ARG A 175 -17.52 -9.40 -1.12
C ARG A 175 -16.28 -8.60 -0.72
N LEU A 176 -15.31 -8.42 -1.63
CA LEU A 176 -14.14 -7.54 -1.39
C LEU A 176 -14.59 -6.08 -1.22
N PHE A 177 -15.47 -5.59 -2.10
CA PHE A 177 -15.95 -4.22 -2.04
C PHE A 177 -16.77 -3.96 -0.77
N GLU A 178 -17.63 -4.89 -0.39
CA GLU A 178 -18.41 -4.81 0.84
C GLU A 178 -17.54 -4.89 2.09
N TRP A 179 -16.51 -5.74 2.10
CA TRP A 179 -15.55 -5.79 3.20
C TRP A 179 -14.83 -4.45 3.37
N VAL A 180 -14.36 -3.86 2.27
CA VAL A 180 -13.70 -2.54 2.29
C VAL A 180 -14.68 -1.44 2.71
N LEU A 181 -15.94 -1.50 2.26
CA LEU A 181 -16.99 -0.60 2.70
C LEU A 181 -17.16 -0.69 4.22
N ASN A 182 -17.29 -1.89 4.77
CA ASN A 182 -17.45 -2.11 6.20
C ASN A 182 -16.22 -1.60 6.96
N TYR A 183 -15.00 -1.87 6.47
CA TYR A 183 -13.77 -1.39 7.07
C TYR A 183 -13.77 0.14 7.25
N TYR A 184 -14.10 0.89 6.21
CA TYR A 184 -14.07 2.36 6.24
C TYR A 184 -15.33 3.02 6.83
N SER A 185 -16.49 2.37 6.72
CA SER A 185 -17.76 2.95 7.19
C SER A 185 -18.08 2.64 8.66
N SER A 186 -17.40 1.65 9.27
CA SER A 186 -17.55 1.29 10.68
C SER A 186 -17.46 2.52 11.59
N GLY A 187 -18.58 2.89 12.22
CA GLY A 187 -18.61 3.87 13.32
C GLY A 187 -19.64 5.00 13.24
N ARG A 188 -20.34 5.25 12.11
CA ARG A 188 -21.43 6.26 12.04
C ARG A 188 -22.47 5.95 10.96
N GLU A 189 -23.66 5.49 11.35
CA GLU A 189 -24.85 5.68 10.52
C GLU A 189 -25.22 7.18 10.51
N GLY A 190 -25.52 7.75 9.35
CA GLY A 190 -25.92 9.18 9.25
C GLY A 190 -24.81 10.25 9.12
N GLY A 191 -23.59 9.92 8.69
CA GLY A 191 -22.48 10.88 8.54
C GLY A 191 -22.50 11.80 7.29
N PRO A 192 -21.54 12.74 7.19
CA PRO A 192 -21.38 13.66 6.06
C PRO A 192 -21.12 12.93 4.73
N LYS A 193 -21.23 13.66 3.61
CA LYS A 193 -20.93 13.13 2.27
C LYS A 193 -19.48 12.65 2.15
N VAL A 194 -18.53 13.37 2.76
CA VAL A 194 -17.10 13.05 2.74
C VAL A 194 -16.63 12.72 4.14
N VAL A 195 -16.10 11.51 4.32
CA VAL A 195 -15.55 11.05 5.60
C VAL A 195 -14.06 10.79 5.44
N CYS A 196 -13.23 11.63 6.04
CA CYS A 196 -11.80 11.33 6.22
C CYS A 196 -11.64 10.58 7.53
N SER A 197 -11.28 9.29 7.45
CA SER A 197 -11.12 8.44 8.63
C SER A 197 -9.70 8.53 9.20
N SER A 198 -9.50 8.06 10.43
CA SER A 198 -8.18 7.80 11.01
C SER A 198 -7.61 6.42 10.61
N LYS A 199 -8.35 5.65 9.81
CA LYS A 199 -7.99 4.28 9.45
C LYS A 199 -6.86 4.28 8.41
N PRO A 200 -5.85 3.41 8.56
CA PRO A 200 -4.80 3.24 7.54
C PRO A 200 -5.38 2.76 6.21
N PRO A 201 -4.66 2.97 5.08
CA PRO A 201 -5.03 2.37 3.81
C PRO A 201 -4.88 0.85 3.85
N ILE A 202 -5.41 0.17 2.83
CA ILE A 202 -5.40 -1.30 2.75
C ILE A 202 -4.44 -1.74 1.65
N TYR A 203 -3.50 -2.63 1.98
CA TYR A 203 -2.68 -3.31 0.98
C TYR A 203 -3.55 -4.30 0.19
N LEU A 204 -3.46 -4.31 -1.15
CA LEU A 204 -4.24 -5.18 -2.03
C LEU A 204 -3.32 -5.96 -2.97
N GLN A 205 -3.26 -7.29 -2.81
CA GLN A 205 -2.55 -8.23 -3.66
C GLN A 205 -3.48 -8.87 -4.69
N HIS A 206 -2.98 -9.11 -5.89
CA HIS A 206 -3.44 -10.18 -6.79
C HIS A 206 -2.22 -10.82 -7.44
N GLN A 207 -2.38 -11.92 -8.18
CA GLN A 207 -1.24 -12.56 -8.83
C GLN A 207 -0.51 -11.58 -9.75
N GLY A 208 0.76 -11.30 -9.42
CA GLY A 208 1.70 -10.53 -10.20
C GLY A 208 1.74 -9.01 -9.96
N HIS A 209 0.87 -8.44 -9.14
CA HIS A 209 0.96 -7.01 -8.77
C HIS A 209 0.21 -6.71 -7.47
N SER A 210 0.65 -5.67 -6.77
CA SER A 210 -0.05 -5.13 -5.60
C SER A 210 -0.30 -3.64 -5.70
N ARG A 211 -1.32 -3.18 -4.99
CA ARG A 211 -1.81 -1.80 -4.97
C ARG A 211 -2.27 -1.41 -3.56
N THR A 212 -2.59 -0.14 -3.35
CA THR A 212 -3.02 0.39 -2.04
C THR A 212 -4.41 1.01 -2.16
N ILE A 213 -5.41 0.49 -1.46
CA ILE A 213 -6.76 1.06 -1.40
C ILE A 213 -6.77 2.17 -0.36
N ILE A 214 -7.05 3.39 -0.80
CA ILE A 214 -7.06 4.61 0.04
C ILE A 214 -8.48 5.09 0.37
N GLY A 215 -9.51 4.39 -0.10
CA GLY A 215 -10.88 4.76 0.17
C GLY A 215 -11.88 4.03 -0.72
N ILE A 216 -13.15 4.36 -0.53
CA ILE A 216 -14.27 3.79 -1.27
C ILE A 216 -15.38 4.84 -1.44
N GLU A 217 -15.96 4.88 -2.62
CA GLU A 217 -17.17 5.63 -2.94
C GLU A 217 -18.38 4.71 -2.93
N GLU A 218 -19.49 5.21 -2.39
CA GLU A 218 -20.82 4.73 -2.71
C GLU A 218 -21.50 5.77 -3.60
N ARG A 219 -21.91 5.35 -4.79
CA ARG A 219 -22.61 6.19 -5.76
C ARG A 219 -24.10 6.27 -5.45
N LYS A 220 -24.79 7.26 -6.02
CA LYS A 220 -26.25 7.43 -5.84
C LYS A 220 -27.06 6.22 -6.32
N ASN A 221 -26.57 5.53 -7.37
CA ASN A 221 -27.14 4.28 -7.85
C ASN A 221 -26.75 3.04 -7.00
N ARG A 222 -26.18 3.24 -5.80
CA ARG A 222 -25.72 2.21 -4.86
C ARG A 222 -24.56 1.34 -5.31
N THR A 223 -23.94 1.65 -6.45
CA THR A 223 -22.70 0.97 -6.86
C THR A 223 -21.51 1.46 -6.06
N LEU A 224 -20.55 0.56 -5.84
CA LEU A 224 -19.31 0.84 -5.12
C LEU A 224 -18.14 1.03 -6.08
N CYS A 225 -17.25 1.96 -5.73
CA CYS A 225 -16.02 2.23 -6.46
C CYS A 225 -14.86 2.38 -5.47
N LEU A 226 -13.82 1.56 -5.61
CA LEU A 226 -12.60 1.70 -4.81
C LEU A 226 -11.73 2.83 -5.34
N LEU A 227 -11.06 3.52 -4.42
CA LEU A 227 -10.00 4.48 -4.72
C LEU A 227 -8.66 3.80 -4.47
N ILE A 228 -7.89 3.58 -5.53
CA ILE A 228 -6.67 2.76 -5.49
C ILE A 228 -5.45 3.52 -6.01
N PHE A 229 -4.41 3.57 -5.18
CA PHE A 229 -3.06 3.94 -5.56
C PHE A 229 -2.33 2.77 -6.20
N ASP A 230 -1.64 3.06 -7.30
CA ASP A 230 -0.81 2.10 -8.02
C ASP A 230 0.66 2.56 -7.99
N PRO A 231 1.62 1.76 -7.50
CA PRO A 231 3.03 2.13 -7.52
C PRO A 231 3.63 2.17 -8.94
N GLY A 232 2.89 1.73 -9.96
CA GLY A 232 3.23 1.94 -11.37
C GLY A 232 2.89 3.35 -11.89
N CYS A 233 2.11 4.14 -11.16
CA CYS A 233 1.71 5.48 -11.58
C CYS A 233 2.85 6.50 -11.30
N PRO A 234 3.42 7.17 -12.31
CA PRO A 234 4.53 8.09 -12.08
C PRO A 234 4.08 9.38 -11.39
N SER A 235 4.97 10.05 -10.65
CA SER A 235 4.64 11.29 -9.91
C SER A 235 3.95 12.35 -10.77
N ARG A 236 4.33 12.53 -12.04
CA ARG A 236 3.68 13.52 -12.93
C ARG A 236 2.17 13.31 -13.09
N GLU A 237 1.69 12.07 -13.02
CA GLU A 237 0.26 11.77 -13.11
C GLU A 237 -0.41 12.00 -11.76
N MET A 238 0.22 11.58 -10.66
CA MET A 238 -0.29 11.81 -9.31
C MET A 238 -0.36 13.30 -8.95
N GLN A 239 0.59 14.11 -9.42
CA GLN A 239 0.61 15.57 -9.23
C GLN A 239 -0.59 16.26 -9.89
N LYS A 240 -1.22 15.67 -10.92
CA LYS A 240 -2.45 16.23 -11.51
C LYS A 240 -3.62 16.22 -10.52
N LEU A 241 -3.61 15.32 -9.54
CA LEU A 241 -4.61 15.25 -8.47
C LEU A 241 -4.46 16.37 -7.44
N LEU A 242 -3.33 17.07 -7.40
CA LEU A 242 -3.07 18.16 -6.46
C LEU A 242 -3.51 19.53 -6.99
N LYS A 243 -3.92 19.61 -8.26
CA LYS A 243 -4.49 20.82 -8.85
C LYS A 243 -5.77 21.22 -8.09
N GLN A 244 -6.06 22.52 -8.05
CA GLN A 244 -7.25 23.05 -7.39
C GLN A 244 -8.54 22.47 -7.98
N GLU A 245 -8.60 22.36 -9.31
CA GLU A 245 -9.63 21.64 -10.04
C GLU A 245 -9.05 20.32 -10.56
N VAL A 246 -9.50 19.22 -9.96
CA VAL A 246 -9.08 17.88 -10.37
C VAL A 246 -9.84 17.47 -11.62
N GLU A 247 -9.13 17.28 -12.72
CA GLU A 247 -9.70 16.77 -13.96
C GLU A 247 -10.26 15.35 -13.75
N VAL A 248 -11.48 15.09 -14.23
CA VAL A 248 -12.15 13.78 -14.11
C VAL A 248 -11.29 12.64 -14.70
N THR A 249 -10.51 12.93 -15.75
CA THR A 249 -9.56 11.99 -16.36
C THR A 249 -8.47 11.53 -15.39
N SER A 250 -8.04 12.40 -14.48
CA SER A 250 -7.05 12.07 -13.44
C SER A 250 -7.67 11.18 -12.37
N LEU A 251 -8.93 11.42 -11.98
CA LEU A 251 -9.65 10.59 -11.01
C LEU A 251 -9.94 9.18 -11.53
N LYS A 252 -10.23 9.03 -12.83
CA LYS A 252 -10.42 7.71 -13.47
C LYS A 252 -9.24 6.76 -13.25
N GLN A 253 -8.02 7.29 -13.07
CA GLN A 253 -6.86 6.46 -12.80
C GLN A 253 -6.91 5.80 -11.42
N LEU A 254 -7.60 6.41 -10.45
CA LEU A 254 -7.80 5.90 -9.09
C LEU A 254 -9.01 4.96 -9.00
N TRP A 255 -10.05 5.24 -9.78
CA TRP A 255 -11.32 4.53 -9.70
C TRP A 255 -11.21 3.08 -10.15
N ARG A 256 -11.68 2.17 -9.30
CA ARG A 256 -11.85 0.77 -9.62
C ARG A 256 -13.24 0.33 -9.23
N PHE A 257 -14.09 0.20 -10.23
CA PHE A 257 -15.42 -0.38 -10.08
C PHE A 257 -15.33 -1.90 -9.94
N VAL A 258 -16.42 -2.49 -9.48
CA VAL A 258 -16.56 -3.96 -9.35
C VAL A 258 -16.15 -4.69 -10.64
N GLY A 259 -16.49 -4.14 -11.81
CA GLY A 259 -16.12 -4.71 -13.11
C GLY A 259 -14.62 -4.62 -13.47
N ASN A 260 -13.82 -3.83 -12.75
CA ASN A 260 -12.38 -3.70 -13.00
C ASN A 260 -11.53 -4.70 -12.20
N LEU A 261 -12.08 -5.34 -11.16
CA LEU A 261 -11.37 -6.31 -10.32
C LEU A 261 -11.87 -7.73 -10.62
N LYS A 262 -11.20 -8.39 -11.57
CA LYS A 262 -11.57 -9.72 -12.08
C LYS A 262 -10.45 -10.77 -12.01
N HIS A 263 -9.35 -10.49 -11.32
CA HIS A 263 -8.36 -11.53 -11.07
C HIS A 263 -8.97 -12.66 -10.24
N LYS A 264 -8.47 -13.89 -10.41
CA LYS A 264 -9.04 -15.07 -9.75
C LYS A 264 -9.11 -14.94 -8.23
N GLN A 265 -8.08 -14.33 -7.64
CA GLN A 265 -7.90 -14.19 -6.21
C GLN A 265 -7.35 -12.80 -5.88
N TYR A 266 -7.81 -12.27 -4.75
CA TYR A 266 -7.25 -11.09 -4.12
C TYR A 266 -6.95 -11.37 -2.65
N GLN A 267 -5.87 -10.81 -2.13
CA GLN A 267 -5.61 -10.78 -0.70
C GLN A 267 -5.48 -9.33 -0.26
N ILE A 268 -5.99 -9.01 0.93
CA ILE A 268 -5.78 -7.70 1.53
C ILE A 268 -5.05 -7.81 2.86
N VAL A 269 -4.26 -6.79 3.20
CA VAL A 269 -3.67 -6.63 4.54
C VAL A 269 -4.16 -5.32 5.15
N THR A 270 -4.72 -5.41 6.35
CA THR A 270 -5.18 -4.25 7.12
C THR A 270 -4.47 -4.15 8.46
N VAL A 271 -4.20 -2.93 8.91
CA VAL A 271 -3.66 -2.64 10.24
C VAL A 271 -4.79 -2.15 11.14
N GLU A 272 -4.91 -2.76 12.32
CA GLU A 272 -6.05 -2.65 13.22
C GLU A 272 -5.66 -2.16 14.62
N GLY A 273 -4.36 -1.92 14.87
CA GLY A 273 -3.86 -1.43 16.14
C GLY A 273 -2.42 -1.84 16.39
N VAL A 274 -2.05 -1.89 17.67
CA VAL A 274 -0.71 -2.26 18.16
C VAL A 274 -0.81 -3.56 18.96
N LEU A 275 0.25 -4.35 18.95
CA LEU A 275 0.39 -5.60 19.68
C LEU A 275 1.18 -5.39 20.98
N SER A 276 0.78 -6.10 22.03
CA SER A 276 1.69 -6.38 23.15
C SER A 276 2.85 -7.28 22.69
N SER A 277 3.89 -7.37 23.52
CA SER A 277 5.01 -8.28 23.25
C SER A 277 4.56 -9.75 23.21
N GLU A 278 3.62 -10.11 24.10
CA GLU A 278 3.02 -11.45 24.17
C GLU A 278 2.19 -11.76 22.93
N GLU A 279 1.37 -10.81 22.47
CA GLU A 279 0.58 -10.97 21.25
C GLU A 279 1.46 -11.10 20.00
N LYS A 280 2.57 -10.35 19.93
CA LYS A 280 3.58 -10.51 18.87
C LYS A 280 4.14 -11.93 18.86
N VAL A 281 4.56 -12.45 20.02
CA VAL A 281 5.10 -13.82 20.14
C VAL A 281 4.05 -14.87 19.78
N ALA A 282 2.80 -14.68 20.20
CA ALA A 282 1.70 -15.58 19.85
C ALA A 282 1.48 -15.63 18.33
N ARG A 283 1.51 -14.48 17.65
CA ARG A 283 1.38 -14.39 16.18
C ARG A 283 2.57 -14.96 15.42
N MET A 284 3.77 -14.84 15.97
CA MET A 284 4.99 -15.47 15.45
C MET A 284 4.92 -17.00 15.53
N LYS A 285 4.39 -17.54 16.64
CA LYS A 285 4.13 -18.99 16.76
C LYS A 285 3.02 -19.44 15.81
N ALA A 286 1.96 -18.65 15.64
CA ALA A 286 0.90 -18.96 14.69
C ALA A 286 1.38 -18.96 13.23
N SER A 287 2.36 -18.10 12.88
CA SER A 287 2.89 -18.05 11.51
C SER A 287 3.78 -19.24 11.12
N GLN A 288 4.09 -20.17 12.05
CA GLN A 288 4.71 -21.46 11.70
C GLN A 288 3.82 -22.30 10.78
N ILE A 289 2.50 -22.18 10.96
CA ILE A 289 1.48 -22.76 10.07
C ILE A 289 0.65 -21.58 9.56
N PHE A 290 1.16 -20.94 8.51
CA PHE A 290 0.61 -19.69 8.02
C PHE A 290 -0.79 -19.90 7.44
N THR A 291 -1.78 -19.20 7.99
CA THR A 291 -3.17 -19.22 7.52
C THR A 291 -3.73 -17.80 7.47
N ALA A 292 -4.77 -17.60 6.65
CA ALA A 292 -5.50 -16.34 6.55
C ALA A 292 -7.00 -16.59 6.59
N GLU A 293 -7.77 -15.60 7.02
CA GLU A 293 -9.23 -15.61 6.89
C GLU A 293 -9.58 -15.69 5.40
N ARG A 294 -10.48 -16.59 5.01
CA ARG A 294 -10.86 -16.83 3.61
C ARG A 294 -12.29 -16.36 3.36
N ILE A 295 -12.53 -15.74 2.21
CA ILE A 295 -13.85 -15.29 1.78
C ILE A 295 -14.10 -15.67 0.31
N PRO A 296 -15.20 -16.35 -0.03
CA PRO A 296 -16.06 -17.12 0.86
C PRO A 296 -15.42 -18.47 1.18
#